data_AF-A0A965KTI1-F1
#
_entry.id   AF-A0A965KTI1-F1
#
_cell.length_a   1.000
_cell.length_b   1.000
_cell.length_c   1.000
_cell.angle_alpha   90.00
_cell.angle_beta   90.00
_cell.angle_gamma   90.00
#
_symmetry.space_group_name_H-M   'P 1'
#
loop_
_entity.id
_entity.type
_entity.pdbx_description
1 polymer ?
#
loop_
_entity_poly.entity_id
_entity_poly.type
_entity_poly.pdbx_seq_one_letter_code
_entity_poly.pdbx_strand_id
1 'polypeptide(L)'
;DGSYHEIDLKECHQWTRSGCKSCPDFAAEHSDIATGGIGKDNDWTLTIVRTELGEEVINRMIKDGVIEARPAQEDEVAMKLLRTLSIVSRRRWPEWADKAPSVGVQPPKKKADGSAPAAH
;
A
#
# COMPACT_ATOMS: atom_id res chain seq x y z
N ASP A 1 26.38 -2.32 -15.22
CA ASP A 1 26.96 -0.98 -15.49
C ASP A 1 26.68 0.01 -14.36
N GLY A 2 25.72 -0.26 -13.46
CA GLY A 2 25.41 0.65 -12.36
C GLY A 2 24.57 1.85 -12.80
N SER A 3 24.01 1.79 -14.02
CA SER A 3 23.08 2.80 -14.51
C SER A 3 21.73 2.66 -13.81
N TYR A 4 21.08 3.79 -13.62
CA TYR A 4 19.69 3.87 -13.21
C TYR A 4 18.82 3.99 -14.46
N HIS A 5 17.79 3.16 -14.54
CA HIS A 5 16.79 3.18 -15.60
C HIS A 5 15.42 3.31 -14.98
N GLU A 6 14.68 4.34 -15.38
CA GLU A 6 13.31 4.57 -14.94
C GLU A 6 12.35 4.31 -16.09
N ILE A 7 11.25 3.62 -15.79
CA ILE A 7 10.19 3.28 -16.75
C ILE A 7 8.87 3.75 -16.15
N ASP A 8 8.04 4.43 -16.95
CA ASP A 8 6.75 4.94 -16.48
C ASP A 8 5.83 3.77 -16.09
N LEU A 9 5.35 3.79 -14.84
CA LEU A 9 4.42 2.79 -14.31
C LEU A 9 3.13 2.69 -15.15
N LYS A 10 2.69 3.79 -15.78
CA LYS A 10 1.51 3.79 -16.65
C LYS A 10 1.72 2.92 -17.89
N GLU A 11 2.92 2.94 -18.46
CA GLU A 11 3.29 2.05 -19.56
C GLU A 11 3.24 0.59 -19.08
N CYS A 12 3.70 0.34 -17.85
CA CYS A 12 3.73 -0.99 -17.25
C CYS A 12 2.36 -1.64 -17.03
N HIS A 13 1.28 -0.86 -16.95
CA HIS A 13 -0.07 -1.37 -16.70
C HIS A 13 -0.55 -2.39 -17.76
N GLN A 14 -0.05 -2.33 -19.00
CA GLN A 14 -0.43 -3.27 -20.06
C GLN A 14 -0.03 -4.72 -19.75
N TRP A 15 1.01 -4.93 -18.95
CA TRP A 15 1.51 -6.26 -18.54
C TRP A 15 0.94 -6.74 -17.19
N THR A 16 0.03 -5.98 -16.57
CA THR A 16 -0.60 -6.40 -15.31
C THR A 16 -1.46 -7.65 -15.49
N ARG A 17 -1.21 -8.70 -14.70
CA ARG A 17 -2.02 -9.94 -14.69
C ARG A 17 -3.49 -9.61 -14.46
N SER A 18 -4.38 -10.28 -15.20
CA SER A 18 -5.83 -10.03 -15.15
C SER A 18 -6.41 -10.10 -13.73
N GLY A 19 -6.03 -11.11 -12.93
CA GLY A 19 -6.51 -11.25 -11.55
C GLY A 19 -6.09 -10.11 -10.60
N CYS A 20 -4.94 -9.46 -10.85
CA CYS A 20 -4.51 -8.32 -10.03
C CYS A 20 -5.40 -7.08 -10.25
N LYS A 21 -6.12 -7.02 -11.37
CA LYS A 21 -7.03 -5.91 -11.69
C LYS A 21 -8.30 -5.92 -10.87
N SER A 22 -8.55 -6.99 -10.11
CA SER A 22 -9.71 -7.14 -9.23
C SER A 22 -9.34 -7.39 -7.76
N CYS A 23 -8.07 -7.54 -7.40
CA CYS A 23 -7.69 -7.77 -6.01
C CYS A 23 -8.06 -6.55 -5.14
N PRO A 24 -8.77 -6.73 -4.00
CA PRO A 24 -9.20 -5.63 -3.15
C PRO A 24 -8.24 -5.35 -1.99
N ASP A 25 -7.23 -6.21 -1.80
CA ASP A 25 -6.31 -6.15 -0.67
C ASP A 25 -4.98 -5.52 -1.09
N PHE A 26 -4.71 -4.33 -0.56
CA PHE A 26 -3.44 -3.62 -0.78
C PHE A 26 -2.42 -3.92 0.32
N ALA A 27 -2.89 -4.16 1.54
CA ALA A 27 -2.06 -4.10 2.75
C ALA A 27 -1.85 -5.48 3.39
N ALA A 28 -2.17 -6.56 2.67
CA ALA A 28 -2.14 -7.94 3.16
C ALA A 28 -2.92 -8.06 4.48
N GLU A 29 -4.21 -7.72 4.45
CA GLU A 29 -5.03 -7.55 5.65
C GLU A 29 -5.24 -8.84 6.45
N HIS A 30 -4.96 -9.99 5.83
CA HIS A 30 -5.05 -11.31 6.44
C HIS A 30 -3.73 -11.83 7.03
N SER A 31 -2.63 -11.06 6.97
CA SER A 31 -1.35 -11.49 7.52
C SER A 31 -1.16 -11.06 8.98
N ASP A 32 -0.35 -11.82 9.72
CA ASP A 32 0.13 -11.45 11.06
C ASP A 32 0.94 -10.14 11.02
N ILE A 33 1.82 -10.05 10.01
CA ILE A 33 2.71 -8.92 9.73
C ILE A 33 2.62 -8.59 8.24
N ALA A 34 2.43 -7.33 7.90
CA ALA A 34 2.51 -6.82 6.52
C ALA A 34 3.59 -5.74 6.41
N THR A 35 4.43 -5.81 5.39
CA THR A 35 5.56 -4.90 5.16
C THR A 35 5.49 -4.29 3.77
N GLY A 36 5.73 -2.98 3.65
CA GLY A 36 5.77 -2.30 2.36
C GLY A 36 6.63 -1.04 2.34
N GLY A 37 7.34 -0.84 1.22
CA GLY A 37 8.16 0.36 0.98
C GLY A 37 7.35 1.49 0.36
N ILE A 38 6.49 2.13 1.15
CA ILE A 38 5.78 3.36 0.77
C ILE A 38 6.07 4.44 1.81
N GLY A 39 6.23 5.69 1.38
CA GLY A 39 6.56 6.79 2.28
C GLY A 39 7.57 7.74 1.66
N LYS A 40 8.08 8.66 2.49
CA LYS A 40 9.11 9.62 2.08
C LYS A 40 10.52 9.09 2.34
N ASP A 41 10.68 8.28 3.39
CA ASP A 41 11.97 7.74 3.80
C ASP A 41 12.21 6.36 3.17
N ASN A 42 13.03 6.32 2.12
CA ASN A 42 13.35 5.08 1.38
C ASN A 42 14.14 4.06 2.21
N ASP A 43 14.70 4.46 3.35
CA ASP A 43 15.47 3.60 4.25
C ASP A 43 14.59 2.89 5.30
N TRP A 44 13.27 3.14 5.28
CA TRP A 44 12.33 2.54 6.22
C TRP A 44 11.27 1.69 5.51
N THR A 45 10.82 0.64 6.21
CA THR A 45 9.71 -0.21 5.77
C THR A 45 8.49 0.02 6.64
N LEU A 46 7.38 0.43 6.04
CA LEU A 46 6.10 0.52 6.75
C LEU A 46 5.65 -0.89 7.13
N THR A 47 5.48 -1.13 8.43
CA THR A 47 5.12 -2.45 8.97
C THR A 47 3.82 -2.36 9.76
N ILE A 48 2.83 -3.17 9.40
CA ILE A 48 1.54 -3.30 10.09
C ILE A 48 1.51 -4.66 10.78
N VAL A 49 1.27 -4.65 12.09
CA VAL A 49 1.16 -5.84 12.93
C VAL A 49 -0.30 -6.01 13.34
N ARG A 50 -0.85 -7.22 13.20
CA ARG A 50 -2.29 -7.46 13.40
C ARG A 50 -2.63 -8.48 14.47
N THR A 51 -1.87 -9.56 14.55
CA THR A 51 -2.16 -10.68 15.44
C THR A 51 -1.20 -10.70 16.62
N GLU A 52 -1.60 -11.39 17.69
CA GLU A 52 -0.77 -11.60 18.89
C GLU A 52 0.57 -12.25 18.52
N LEU A 53 0.56 -13.21 17.59
CA LEU A 53 1.78 -13.85 17.09
C LEU A 53 2.68 -12.83 16.36
N GLY A 54 2.11 -12.00 15.49
CA GLY A 54 2.87 -10.96 14.79
C GLY A 54 3.50 -9.95 15.76
N GLU A 55 2.76 -9.58 16.80
CA GLU A 55 3.22 -8.68 17.86
C GLU A 55 4.36 -9.29 18.68
N GLU A 56 4.24 -10.57 19.08
CA GLU A 56 5.31 -11.26 19.79
C GLU A 56 6.61 -11.26 18.96
N VAL A 57 6.52 -11.61 17.68
CA VAL A 57 7.67 -11.70 16.77
C VAL A 57 8.36 -10.33 16.62
N ILE A 58 7.60 -9.27 16.30
CA ILE A 58 8.16 -7.93 16.11
C ILE A 58 8.78 -7.40 17.40
N ASN A 59 8.11 -7.57 18.55
CA ASN A 59 8.64 -7.10 19.83
C ASN A 59 9.93 -7.83 20.22
N ARG A 60 10.04 -9.14 19.92
CA ARG A 60 11.29 -9.89 20.13
C ARG A 60 12.40 -9.39 19.22
N MET A 61 12.13 -9.13 17.94
CA MET A 61 13.13 -8.59 17.02
C MET A 61 13.64 -7.20 17.45
N ILE A 62 12.76 -6.33 17.95
CA ILE A 62 13.14 -5.02 18.52
C ILE A 62 14.00 -5.22 19.76
N LYS A 63 13.57 -6.08 20.70
CA LYS A 63 14.28 -6.36 21.95
C LYS A 63 15.68 -6.93 21.71
N ASP A 64 15.80 -7.81 20.71
CA ASP A 64 17.06 -8.45 20.34
C ASP A 64 17.96 -7.54 19.50
N GLY A 65 17.51 -6.32 19.15
CA GLY A 65 18.27 -5.33 18.39
C GLY A 65 18.45 -5.69 16.91
N VAL A 66 17.61 -6.60 16.38
CA VAL A 66 17.67 -7.04 14.97
C VAL A 66 17.03 -6.02 14.04
N ILE A 67 16.05 -5.26 14.55
CA ILE A 67 15.40 -4.16 13.83
C ILE A 67 15.26 -2.94 14.74
N GLU A 68 15.29 -1.77 14.11
CA GLU A 68 14.88 -0.51 14.73
C GLU A 68 13.43 -0.22 14.35
N ALA A 69 12.68 0.39 15.26
CA ALA A 69 11.27 0.71 15.06
C ALA A 69 10.97 2.14 15.53
N ARG A 70 10.11 2.83 14.79
CA ARG A 70 9.52 4.12 15.16
C ARG A 70 8.02 4.12 14.82
N PRO A 71 7.20 4.96 15.47
CA PRO A 71 5.79 5.09 15.15
C PRO A 71 5.57 5.44 13.67
N ALA A 72 4.75 4.64 12.98
CA ALA A 72 4.44 4.86 11.55
C ALA A 72 3.73 6.20 11.29
N GLN A 73 3.04 6.74 12.30
CA GLN A 73 2.33 8.01 12.25
C GLN A 73 3.25 9.22 12.06
N GLU A 74 4.56 9.06 12.30
CA GLU A 74 5.56 10.10 12.03
C GLU A 74 5.78 10.30 10.52
N ASP A 75 5.46 9.30 9.67
CA ASP A 75 5.44 9.43 8.21
C ASP A 75 4.01 9.63 7.67
N GLU A 76 3.58 10.89 7.67
CA GLU A 76 2.29 11.32 7.13
C GLU A 76 2.10 10.95 5.64
N VAL A 77 3.20 10.85 4.86
CA VAL A 77 3.14 10.46 3.44
C VAL A 77 2.80 8.98 3.33
N ALA A 78 3.48 8.13 4.10
CA ALA A 78 3.22 6.70 4.16
C ALA A 78 1.77 6.42 4.61
N MET A 79 1.31 7.09 5.67
CA MET A 79 -0.05 6.92 6.19
C MET A 79 -1.12 7.35 5.18
N LYS A 80 -0.90 8.48 4.49
CA LYS A 80 -1.79 8.94 3.42
C LYS A 80 -1.82 7.97 2.23
N LEU A 81 -0.66 7.48 1.80
CA LEU A 81 -0.55 6.53 0.69
C LEU A 81 -1.20 5.20 1.03
N LEU A 82 -0.92 4.64 2.21
CA LEU A 82 -1.54 3.41 2.71
C LEU A 82 -3.07 3.49 2.59
N ARG A 83 -3.66 4.57 3.12
CA ARG A 83 -5.11 4.78 3.08
C ARG A 83 -5.62 4.94 1.64
N THR A 84 -4.93 5.74 0.83
CA THR A 84 -5.35 6.04 -0.54
C THR A 84 -5.32 4.79 -1.43
N LEU A 85 -4.22 4.04 -1.38
CA LEU A 85 -4.01 2.85 -2.20
C LEU A 85 -4.91 1.70 -1.75
N SER A 86 -5.17 1.57 -0.45
CA SER A 86 -6.15 0.61 0.09
C SER A 86 -7.57 0.88 -0.43
N ILE A 87 -7.99 2.15 -0.51
CA ILE A 87 -9.28 2.54 -1.11
C ILE A 87 -9.29 2.24 -2.60
N VAL A 88 -8.22 2.57 -3.33
CA VAL A 88 -8.13 2.32 -4.78
C VAL A 88 -8.17 0.83 -5.09
N SER A 89 -7.53 -0.01 -4.27
CA SER A 89 -7.56 -1.47 -4.40
C SER A 89 -8.98 -1.99 -4.27
N ARG A 90 -9.69 -1.61 -3.19
CA ARG A 90 -11.09 -2.03 -2.95
C ARG A 90 -12.07 -1.58 -4.04
N ARG A 91 -11.86 -0.42 -4.67
CA ARG A 91 -12.70 0.07 -5.79
C ARG A 91 -12.63 -0.81 -7.03
N ARG A 92 -11.59 -1.62 -7.17
CA ARG A 92 -11.42 -2.56 -8.30
C ARG A 92 -12.22 -3.84 -8.11
N TRP A 93 -12.75 -4.06 -6.90
CA TRP A 93 -13.51 -5.25 -6.58
C TRP A 93 -14.78 -5.34 -7.46
N PRO A 94 -15.04 -6.46 -8.13
CA PRO A 94 -16.17 -6.55 -9.05
C PRO A 94 -17.52 -6.50 -8.33
N GLU A 95 -18.51 -5.84 -8.93
CA GLU A 95 -19.86 -5.71 -8.35
C GLU A 95 -20.60 -7.06 -8.19
N TRP A 96 -20.25 -8.05 -9.01
CA TRP A 96 -20.83 -9.39 -8.95
C TRP A 96 -20.24 -10.26 -7.83
N ALA A 97 -19.13 -9.84 -7.22
CA ALA A 97 -18.45 -10.59 -6.17
C ALA A 97 -18.98 -10.22 -4.77
N ASP A 98 -18.40 -10.83 -3.73
CA ASP A 98 -18.80 -10.59 -2.34
C ASP A 98 -18.80 -9.10 -1.98
N LYS A 99 -19.79 -8.60 -1.23
CA LYS A 99 -19.89 -7.14 -1.00
C LYS A 99 -18.93 -6.63 0.09
N ALA A 100 -18.41 -7.49 0.96
CA ALA A 100 -17.62 -7.07 2.12
C ALA A 100 -16.44 -6.16 1.79
N PRO A 101 -15.62 -6.42 0.73
CA PRO A 101 -14.49 -5.56 0.39
C PRO A 101 -14.88 -4.13 -0.03
N SER A 102 -16.11 -3.94 -0.51
CA SER A 102 -16.64 -2.64 -0.97
C SER A 102 -17.36 -1.82 0.12
N VAL A 103 -17.62 -2.39 1.30
CA VAL A 103 -18.33 -1.69 2.38
C VAL A 103 -17.53 -0.46 2.83
N GLY A 104 -18.18 0.71 2.89
CA GLY A 104 -17.55 1.96 3.33
C GLY A 104 -16.56 2.58 2.34
N VAL A 105 -16.38 1.98 1.15
CA VAL A 105 -15.48 2.51 0.13
C VAL A 105 -16.11 3.72 -0.54
N GLN A 106 -15.49 4.88 -0.36
CA GLN A 106 -15.97 6.11 -1.00
C GLN A 106 -15.81 6.04 -2.52
N PRO A 107 -16.78 6.55 -3.31
CA PRO A 107 -16.65 6.62 -4.75
C PRO A 107 -15.46 7.50 -5.17
N PRO A 108 -14.92 7.34 -6.40
CA PRO A 108 -13.89 8.24 -6.91
C PRO A 108 -14.39 9.69 -6.87
N LYS A 109 -13.54 10.61 -6.38
CA LYS A 109 -13.83 12.04 -6.50
C LYS A 109 -13.85 12.38 -7.99
N LYS A 110 -14.84 13.15 -8.45
CA LYS A 110 -14.82 13.74 -9.80
C LYS A 110 -13.50 14.49 -9.97
N LYS A 111 -12.76 14.19 -11.04
CA LYS A 111 -11.58 14.99 -11.39
C LYS A 111 -12.08 16.40 -11.70
N ALA A 112 -11.48 17.42 -11.09
CA ALA A 112 -11.55 18.77 -11.65
C ALA A 112 -10.90 18.71 -13.05
N ASP A 113 -11.46 19.44 -14.00
CA ASP A 113 -11.04 19.39 -15.41
C ASP A 113 -9.52 19.48 -15.54
N GLY A 114 -8.94 18.43 -16.13
CA GLY A 114 -7.52 18.12 -16.06
C GLY A 114 -6.65 18.94 -17.00
N SER A 115 -6.52 20.23 -16.77
CA SER A 115 -5.46 21.05 -17.37
C SER A 115 -4.34 21.33 -16.35
N ALA A 116 -3.53 20.30 -16.07
CA ALA A 116 -2.11 20.43 -15.76
C ALA A 116 -1.51 19.02 -15.65
N PRO A 117 -0.50 18.66 -16.46
CA PRO A 117 0.30 17.47 -16.19
C PRO A 117 1.01 17.66 -14.84
N ALA A 118 1.01 16.60 -14.02
CA ALA A 118 1.82 16.56 -12.82
C ALA A 118 3.30 16.70 -13.23
N ALA A 119 3.98 17.70 -12.70
CA ALA A 119 5.41 17.87 -12.87
C ALA A 119 6.14 16.74 -12.12
N HIS A 120 6.82 15.89 -12.88
CA HIS A 120 8.03 15.20 -12.46
C HIS A 120 9.06 15.45 -13.55
#